data_AF-A0A9X6NJL8-F1
#
_entry.id   AF-A0A9X6NJL8-F1
#
_cell.length_a   1.000
_cell.length_b   1.000
_cell.length_c   1.000
_cell.angle_alpha   90.00
_cell.angle_beta   90.00
_cell.angle_gamma   90.00
#
_symmetry.space_group_name_H-M   'P 1'
#
loop_
_entity.id
_entity.type
_entity.pdbx_description
1 polymer ?
#
loop_
_entity_poly.entity_id
_entity_poly.type
_entity_poly.pdbx_seq_one_letter_code
_entity_poly.pdbx_strand_id
1 'polypeptide(L)'
;MDPHIFATYMTLMGMAEVLEETRRNNWSTSGKQLAKLFMNRTFHTKAGDFTIDEGGERTSAMAITHHLNVMLIQDGHTTPLRQVAVMDWPGVWPVLSRPVCGFHGEKCGPSHVPQYVMGFGGSFIVIFITFMITYVRLAAMHYAHRNWCETGNSDYCDCQAKQKNPCHEHLSFRETTIVRSFNWLALRSPVASLASQLTGLIHIRDTRDRLSEELRAQLIMVLVDVFTSEV
;
A
#
# COMPACT_ATOMS: atom_id res chain seq x y z
N MET A 1 -14.08 40.21 26.04
CA MET A 1 -15.09 41.00 25.31
C MET A 1 -15.54 40.15 24.14
N ASP A 2 -16.84 40.04 23.88
CA ASP A 2 -17.35 39.24 22.77
C ASP A 2 -16.88 39.85 21.43
N PRO A 3 -16.21 39.07 20.55
CA PRO A 3 -15.70 39.59 19.28
C PRO A 3 -16.81 40.13 18.37
N HIS A 4 -18.03 39.60 18.46
CA HIS A 4 -19.16 40.06 17.65
C HIS A 4 -19.62 41.45 18.09
N ILE A 5 -19.70 41.72 19.40
CA ILE A 5 -20.09 43.03 19.93
C ILE A 5 -19.06 44.09 19.52
N PHE A 6 -17.77 43.76 19.63
CA PHE A 6 -16.70 44.66 19.20
C PHE A 6 -16.77 44.95 17.70
N ALA A 7 -16.99 43.93 16.87
CA ALA A 7 -17.16 44.10 15.42
C ALA A 7 -18.35 45.01 15.09
N THR A 8 -19.52 44.79 15.70
CA THR A 8 -20.71 45.63 15.49
C THR A 8 -20.46 47.08 15.88
N TYR A 9 -19.80 47.33 17.02
CA TYR A 9 -19.44 48.67 17.46
C TYR A 9 -18.52 49.38 16.44
N MET A 10 -17.50 48.68 15.94
CA MET A 10 -16.58 49.20 14.92
C MET A 10 -17.30 49.54 13.62
N THR A 11 -18.22 48.68 13.16
CA THR A 11 -19.02 48.92 11.96
C THR A 11 -19.91 50.15 12.10
N LEU A 12 -20.55 50.34 13.26
CA LEU A 12 -21.37 51.53 13.52
C LEU A 12 -20.53 52.81 13.51
N MET A 13 -19.33 52.77 14.08
CA MET A 13 -18.39 53.91 14.07
C MET A 13 -17.93 54.25 12.65
N GLY A 14 -17.54 53.25 11.86
CA GLY A 14 -17.18 53.45 10.45
C GLY A 14 -18.35 54.01 9.62
N MET A 15 -19.57 53.52 9.87
CA MET A 15 -20.76 54.04 9.21
C MET A 15 -21.02 55.51 9.55
N ALA A 16 -20.90 55.88 10.83
CA ALA A 16 -21.07 57.26 11.26
C ALA A 16 -20.05 58.20 10.60
N GLU A 17 -18.80 57.78 10.47
CA GLU A 17 -17.74 58.56 9.81
C GLU A 17 -18.05 58.79 8.33
N VAL A 18 -18.41 57.73 7.59
CA VAL A 18 -18.75 57.83 6.16
C VAL A 18 -20.00 58.71 5.94
N LEU A 19 -21.00 58.62 6.81
CA LEU A 19 -22.19 59.47 6.73
C LEU A 19 -21.87 60.95 6.99
N GLU A 20 -21.03 61.24 7.97
CA GLU A 20 -20.60 62.61 8.26
C GLU A 20 -19.79 63.21 7.11
N GLU A 21 -18.92 62.43 6.47
CA GLU A 21 -18.17 62.85 5.29
C GLU A 21 -19.09 63.12 4.09
N THR A 22 -20.05 62.22 3.85
CA THR A 22 -21.07 62.37 2.80
C THR A 22 -21.85 63.66 3.00
N ARG A 23 -22.23 63.97 4.25
CA ARG A 23 -22.93 65.20 4.63
C ARG A 23 -22.07 66.44 4.40
N ARG A 24 -20.79 66.43 4.81
CA ARG A 24 -19.87 67.57 4.64
C ARG A 24 -19.60 67.90 3.18
N ASN A 25 -19.48 66.87 2.33
CA ASN A 25 -19.16 67.02 0.92
C ASN A 25 -20.41 67.21 0.03
N ASN A 26 -21.62 67.25 0.62
CA ASN A 26 -22.90 67.28 -0.12
C ASN A 26 -22.99 66.19 -1.21
N TRP A 27 -22.46 65.00 -0.93
CA TRP A 27 -22.53 63.89 -1.86
C TRP A 27 -23.93 63.27 -1.89
N SER A 28 -24.27 62.64 -3.01
CA SER A 28 -25.55 61.96 -3.16
C SER A 28 -25.62 60.75 -2.22
N THR A 29 -26.75 60.57 -1.55
CA THR A 29 -27.04 59.42 -0.67
C THR A 29 -27.32 58.11 -1.45
N SER A 30 -26.80 57.99 -2.67
CA SER A 30 -26.91 56.75 -3.45
C SER A 30 -26.10 55.65 -2.78
N GLY A 31 -26.73 54.50 -2.50
CA GLY A 31 -26.08 53.37 -1.85
C GLY A 31 -24.81 52.89 -2.56
N LYS A 32 -24.75 52.99 -3.91
CA LYS A 32 -23.55 52.64 -4.68
C LYS A 32 -22.38 53.61 -4.45
N GLN A 33 -22.67 54.90 -4.31
CA GLN A 33 -21.63 55.88 -4.00
C GLN A 33 -21.19 55.73 -2.56
N LEU A 34 -22.14 55.52 -1.63
CA LEU A 34 -21.85 55.29 -0.23
C LEU A 34 -20.97 54.06 -0.02
N ALA A 35 -21.29 52.93 -0.67
CA ALA A 35 -20.49 51.71 -0.60
C ALA A 35 -19.05 51.93 -1.08
N LYS A 36 -18.83 52.75 -2.11
CA LYS A 36 -17.48 53.07 -2.59
C LYS A 36 -16.64 53.83 -1.57
N LEU A 37 -17.25 54.61 -0.67
CA LEU A 37 -16.54 55.34 0.38
C LEU A 37 -16.02 54.42 1.49
N PHE A 38 -16.55 53.20 1.59
CA PHE A 38 -16.04 52.19 2.53
C PHE A 38 -14.82 51.44 2.00
N MET A 39 -14.66 51.31 0.69
CA MET A 39 -13.64 50.44 0.10
C MET A 39 -12.24 51.05 0.15
N ASN A 40 -11.22 50.19 0.28
CA ASN A 40 -9.80 50.56 0.27
C ASN A 40 -9.45 51.70 1.25
N ARG A 41 -9.99 51.62 2.46
CA ARG A 41 -9.85 52.69 3.47
C ARG A 41 -9.53 52.13 4.85
N THR A 42 -8.75 52.92 5.59
CA THR A 42 -8.49 52.75 7.03
C THR A 42 -9.38 53.69 7.83
N PHE A 43 -10.10 53.16 8.81
CA PHE A 43 -10.93 53.91 9.75
C PHE A 43 -10.22 54.00 11.10
N HIS A 44 -10.01 55.21 11.58
CA HIS A 44 -9.36 55.47 12.87
C HIS A 44 -10.40 55.69 13.95
N THR A 45 -10.63 54.69 14.80
CA THR A 45 -11.62 54.76 15.86
C THR A 45 -10.98 54.68 17.25
N LYS A 46 -11.71 55.10 18.29
CA LYS A 46 -11.25 54.95 19.68
C LYS A 46 -11.04 53.49 20.11
N ALA A 47 -11.65 52.54 19.39
CA ALA A 47 -11.53 51.11 19.66
C ALA A 47 -10.36 50.46 18.89
N GLY A 48 -9.67 51.23 18.05
CA GLY A 48 -8.58 50.77 17.21
C GLY A 48 -8.82 51.11 15.75
N ASP A 49 -7.80 50.87 14.95
CA ASP A 49 -7.85 51.06 13.51
C ASP A 49 -8.36 49.77 12.86
N PHE A 50 -9.20 49.90 11.82
CA PHE A 50 -9.61 48.77 11.01
C PHE A 50 -9.75 49.18 9.56
N THR A 51 -9.52 48.24 8.66
CA THR A 51 -9.44 48.54 7.23
C THR A 51 -10.36 47.66 6.45
N ILE A 52 -10.91 48.24 5.40
CA ILE A 52 -11.72 47.53 4.42
C ILE A 52 -10.93 47.58 3.12
N ASP A 53 -10.68 46.41 2.55
CA ASP A 53 -9.92 46.27 1.32
C ASP A 53 -10.73 46.67 0.08
N GLU A 54 -10.17 46.44 -1.10
CA GLU A 54 -10.86 46.72 -2.37
C GLU A 54 -12.04 45.77 -2.64
N GLY A 55 -12.05 44.59 -2.01
CA GLY A 55 -13.12 43.59 -2.11
C GLY A 55 -14.29 43.87 -1.17
N GLY A 56 -14.16 44.82 -0.25
CA GLY A 56 -15.15 45.07 0.79
C GLY A 56 -15.03 44.14 1.99
N GLU A 57 -13.92 43.42 2.10
CA GLU A 57 -13.60 42.60 3.25
C GLU A 57 -12.82 43.40 4.28
N ARG A 58 -13.16 43.19 5.54
CA ARG A 58 -12.43 43.83 6.64
C ARG A 58 -11.13 43.07 6.88
N THR A 59 -9.99 43.73 6.66
CA THR A 59 -8.69 43.21 7.07
C THR A 59 -8.57 43.30 8.59
N SER A 60 -8.66 42.16 9.25
CA SER A 60 -8.64 42.08 10.71
C SER A 60 -7.28 41.62 11.18
N ALA A 61 -6.74 42.29 12.20
CA ALA A 61 -5.55 41.81 12.89
C ALA A 61 -5.84 40.44 13.52
N MET A 62 -4.91 39.51 13.38
CA MET A 62 -4.99 38.19 13.98
C MET A 62 -4.10 38.15 15.22
N ALA A 63 -4.61 37.62 16.32
CA ALA A 63 -3.83 37.37 17.52
C ALA A 63 -3.77 35.86 17.79
N ILE A 64 -2.56 35.33 17.91
CA ILE A 64 -2.33 33.94 18.33
C ILE A 64 -2.07 33.96 19.83
N THR A 65 -2.90 33.26 20.58
CA THR A 65 -2.83 33.20 22.04
C THR A 65 -2.39 31.83 22.52
N HIS A 66 -1.63 31.80 23.61
CA HIS A 66 -1.22 30.59 24.32
C HIS A 66 -1.47 30.80 25.81
N HIS A 67 -2.28 29.93 26.44
CA HIS A 67 -2.66 30.05 27.85
C HIS A 67 -3.11 31.47 28.25
N LEU A 68 -4.02 32.07 27.47
CA LEU A 68 -4.57 33.42 27.66
C LEU A 68 -3.63 34.59 27.33
N ASN A 69 -2.35 34.35 27.06
CA ASN A 69 -1.40 35.40 26.68
C ASN A 69 -1.29 35.51 25.15
N VAL A 70 -1.30 36.75 24.63
CA VAL A 70 -1.07 37.01 23.20
C VAL A 70 0.42 36.85 22.90
N MET A 71 0.76 35.89 22.05
CA MET A 71 2.15 35.54 21.73
C MET A 71 2.60 36.15 20.41
N LEU A 72 1.74 36.06 19.40
CA LEU A 72 1.99 36.60 18.06
C LEU A 72 0.80 37.46 17.64
N ILE A 73 1.10 38.58 16.99
CA ILE A 73 0.10 39.45 16.38
C ILE A 73 0.47 39.60 14.92
N GLN A 74 -0.50 39.35 14.04
CA GLN A 74 -0.44 39.72 12.64
C GLN A 74 -1.27 40.98 12.47
N ASP A 75 -0.64 42.06 12.02
CA ASP A 75 -1.38 43.27 11.63
C ASP A 75 -2.24 42.93 10.40
N GLY A 76 -3.40 43.58 10.25
CA GLY A 76 -4.20 43.46 9.04
C GLY A 76 -3.43 43.93 7.80
N HIS A 77 -2.56 44.93 7.96
CA HIS A 77 -1.79 45.49 6.83
C HIS A 77 -0.51 44.75 6.49
N THR A 78 0.10 44.11 7.49
CA THR A 78 1.43 43.53 7.35
C THR A 78 1.29 42.02 7.30
N THR A 79 1.83 41.40 6.25
CA THR A 79 1.89 39.95 6.15
C THR A 79 2.71 39.27 7.27
N PRO A 80 3.82 39.83 7.81
CA PRO A 80 4.59 39.12 8.83
C PRO A 80 3.87 39.08 10.18
N LEU A 81 3.91 37.91 10.81
CA LEU A 81 3.58 37.73 12.22
C LEU A 81 4.66 38.41 13.09
N ARG A 82 4.24 39.32 13.95
CA ARG A 82 5.10 39.94 14.95
C ARG A 82 4.99 39.18 16.26
N GLN A 83 6.11 38.71 16.79
CA GLN A 83 6.16 38.13 18.13
C GLN A 83 6.09 39.24 19.18
N VAL A 84 5.12 39.14 20.09
CA VAL A 84 4.87 40.11 21.16
C VAL A 84 5.30 39.55 22.52
N ALA A 85 5.23 38.24 22.69
CA ALA A 85 5.72 37.56 23.89
C ALA A 85 6.51 36.31 23.52
N VAL A 86 7.42 35.90 24.41
CA VAL A 86 8.16 34.63 24.27
C VAL A 86 7.20 33.49 24.56
N MET A 87 7.06 32.58 23.60
CA MET A 87 6.21 31.41 23.77
C MET A 87 7.02 30.30 24.45
N ASP A 88 6.65 29.98 25.69
CA ASP A 88 7.27 28.87 26.43
C ASP A 88 6.65 27.56 25.97
N TRP A 89 7.45 26.75 25.26
CA TRP A 89 7.03 25.46 24.75
C TRP A 89 7.61 24.36 25.64
N PRO A 90 6.82 23.36 26.04
CA PRO A 90 7.35 22.23 26.79
C PRO A 90 8.28 21.40 25.87
N GLY A 91 9.59 21.56 26.04
CA GLY A 91 10.61 20.77 25.36
C GLY A 91 11.34 21.51 24.23
N VAL A 92 11.66 20.79 23.15
CA VAL A 92 12.44 21.32 22.02
C VAL A 92 11.52 22.03 21.03
N TRP A 93 11.81 23.31 20.76
CA TRP A 93 11.08 24.16 19.82
C TRP A 93 11.97 24.55 18.62
N PRO A 94 11.43 24.60 17.38
CA PRO A 94 10.07 24.27 16.96
C PRO A 94 9.78 22.76 17.02
N VAL A 95 8.55 22.42 17.42
CA VAL A 95 8.08 21.04 17.28
C VAL A 95 8.13 20.70 15.79
N LEU A 96 8.76 19.57 15.46
CA LEU A 96 8.83 19.12 14.08
C LEU A 96 7.42 18.94 13.53
N SER A 97 7.14 19.50 12.35
CA SER A 97 5.85 19.36 11.67
C SER A 97 5.53 17.90 11.28
N ARG A 98 6.53 17.03 11.33
CA ARG A 98 6.42 15.58 11.11
C ARG A 98 7.30 14.86 12.14
N PRO A 99 6.83 13.76 12.75
CA PRO A 99 7.68 12.93 13.63
C PRO A 99 8.92 12.43 12.89
N VAL A 100 10.02 12.24 13.62
CA VAL A 100 11.32 11.77 13.07
C VAL A 100 11.15 10.49 12.24
N CYS A 101 10.30 9.59 12.72
CA CYS A 101 10.03 8.30 12.10
C CYS A 101 8.97 8.32 11.00
N GLY A 102 8.44 9.48 10.65
CA GLY A 102 7.29 9.59 9.75
C GLY A 102 5.96 9.26 10.44
N PHE A 103 4.85 9.62 9.80
CA PHE A 103 3.53 9.44 10.42
C PHE A 103 3.14 7.96 10.53
N HIS A 104 3.73 7.09 9.71
CA HIS A 104 3.47 5.66 9.67
C HIS A 104 4.68 4.84 10.14
N GLY A 105 5.70 5.46 10.73
CA GLY A 105 6.93 4.76 11.13
C GLY A 105 7.81 4.34 9.96
N GLU A 106 7.56 4.85 8.75
CA GLU A 106 8.23 4.44 7.51
C GLU A 106 9.74 4.68 7.52
N LYS A 107 10.23 5.60 8.36
CA LYS A 107 11.67 5.92 8.45
C LYS A 107 12.42 5.15 9.54
N CYS A 108 11.72 4.60 10.54
CA CYS A 108 12.35 3.95 11.70
C CYS A 108 11.97 2.47 11.88
N GLY A 109 11.00 1.96 11.11
CA GLY A 109 10.74 0.52 11.04
C GLY A 109 11.91 -0.22 10.38
N PRO A 110 11.97 -1.57 10.50
CA PRO A 110 12.91 -2.39 9.74
C PRO A 110 12.71 -2.03 8.28
N SER A 111 13.65 -1.23 7.78
CA SER A 111 13.57 -0.48 6.54
C SER A 111 13.14 -1.43 5.46
N HIS A 112 11.90 -1.25 4.99
CA HIS A 112 11.30 -1.88 3.83
C HIS A 112 12.21 -2.96 3.25
N VAL A 113 12.25 -4.16 3.85
CA VAL A 113 12.63 -5.32 3.03
C VAL A 113 11.47 -5.35 2.07
N PRO A 114 11.67 -4.91 0.84
CA PRO A 114 10.55 -4.63 -0.02
C PRO A 114 9.79 -5.95 -0.13
N GLN A 115 8.47 -5.94 0.04
CA GLN A 115 7.70 -7.19 0.05
C GLN A 115 7.98 -8.04 -1.21
N TYR A 116 8.45 -7.40 -2.30
CA TYR A 116 8.95 -8.09 -3.48
C TYR A 116 10.20 -8.96 -3.23
N VAL A 117 11.14 -8.57 -2.37
CA VAL A 117 12.36 -9.37 -2.09
C VAL A 117 12.01 -10.70 -1.40
N MET A 118 11.06 -10.69 -0.46
CA MET A 118 10.58 -11.95 0.14
C MET A 118 9.74 -12.78 -0.86
N GLY A 119 8.93 -12.13 -1.72
CA GLY A 119 8.13 -12.83 -2.72
C GLY A 119 8.95 -13.51 -3.82
N PHE A 120 10.02 -12.86 -4.29
CA PHE A 120 10.86 -13.41 -5.35
C PHE A 120 11.77 -14.53 -4.85
N GLY A 121 12.36 -14.40 -3.66
CA GLY A 121 13.24 -15.41 -3.08
C GLY A 121 12.58 -16.79 -2.97
N GLY A 122 11.36 -16.84 -2.42
CA GLY A 122 10.61 -18.09 -2.30
C GLY A 122 10.23 -18.71 -3.66
N SER A 123 9.85 -17.88 -4.65
CA SER A 123 9.46 -18.36 -5.97
C SER A 123 10.62 -19.04 -6.72
N PHE A 124 11.83 -18.46 -6.66
CA PHE A 124 13.01 -19.07 -7.30
C PHE A 124 13.36 -20.43 -6.72
N ILE A 125 13.23 -20.61 -5.40
CA ILE A 125 13.50 -21.89 -4.73
C ILE A 125 12.51 -22.96 -5.22
N VAL A 126 11.22 -22.65 -5.28
CA VAL A 126 10.19 -23.59 -5.77
C VAL A 126 10.40 -23.95 -7.24
N ILE A 127 10.72 -22.98 -8.09
CA ILE A 127 11.01 -23.21 -9.51
C ILE A 127 12.26 -24.09 -9.66
N PHE A 128 13.30 -23.84 -8.87
CA PHE A 128 14.54 -24.62 -8.94
C PHE A 128 14.33 -26.07 -8.49
N ILE A 129 13.60 -26.30 -7.40
CA ILE A 129 13.28 -27.64 -6.91
C ILE A 129 12.43 -28.41 -7.93
N THR A 130 11.40 -27.79 -8.50
CA THR A 130 10.54 -28.44 -9.51
C THR A 130 11.31 -28.75 -10.79
N PHE A 131 12.22 -27.86 -11.22
CA PHE A 131 13.12 -28.10 -12.34
C PHE A 131 14.07 -29.27 -12.07
N MET A 132 14.67 -29.35 -10.88
CA MET A 132 15.53 -30.47 -10.50
C MET A 132 14.78 -31.81 -10.48
N ILE A 133 13.56 -31.85 -9.91
CA ILE A 133 12.74 -33.07 -9.89
C ILE A 133 12.39 -33.53 -11.32
N THR A 134 11.96 -32.60 -12.18
CA THR A 134 11.62 -32.93 -13.57
C THR A 134 12.85 -33.38 -14.36
N TYR A 135 14.01 -32.75 -14.15
CA TYR A 135 15.28 -33.15 -14.74
C TYR A 135 15.67 -34.59 -14.37
N VAL A 136 15.63 -34.95 -13.07
CA VAL A 136 15.95 -36.32 -12.62
C VAL A 136 14.99 -37.35 -13.23
N ARG A 137 13.69 -37.02 -13.33
CA ARG A 137 12.68 -37.92 -13.95
C ARG A 137 12.96 -38.17 -15.43
N LEU A 138 13.29 -37.11 -16.17
CA LEU A 138 13.62 -37.21 -17.59
C LEU A 138 14.92 -38.00 -17.80
N ALA A 139 15.94 -37.73 -16.99
CA ALA A 139 17.19 -38.48 -17.04
C ALA A 139 16.95 -39.98 -16.77
N ALA A 140 16.20 -40.31 -15.72
CA ALA A 140 15.87 -41.70 -15.39
C ALA A 140 15.09 -42.42 -16.51
N MET A 141 14.13 -41.73 -17.14
CA MET A 141 13.40 -42.27 -18.30
C MET A 141 14.33 -42.51 -19.50
N HIS A 142 15.27 -41.59 -19.77
CA HIS A 142 16.26 -41.73 -20.82
C HIS A 142 17.22 -42.91 -20.57
N TYR A 143 17.68 -43.08 -19.33
CA TYR A 143 18.52 -44.21 -18.94
C TYR A 143 17.78 -45.54 -19.07
N ALA A 144 16.52 -45.60 -18.63
CA ALA A 144 15.69 -46.80 -18.78
C ALA A 144 15.46 -47.17 -20.25
N HIS A 145 15.16 -46.19 -21.11
CA HIS A 145 14.99 -46.41 -22.55
C HIS A 145 16.28 -46.92 -23.20
N ARG A 146 17.44 -46.38 -22.81
CA ARG A 146 18.73 -46.80 -23.37
C ARG A 146 19.12 -48.22 -22.96
N ASN A 147 18.98 -48.56 -21.67
CA ASN A 147 19.33 -49.90 -21.17
C ASN A 147 18.36 -50.98 -21.66
N TRP A 148 17.08 -50.66 -21.86
CA TRP A 148 16.10 -51.60 -22.42
C TRP A 148 16.54 -52.14 -23.79
N CYS A 149 17.18 -51.30 -24.61
CA CYS A 149 17.70 -51.72 -25.91
C CYS A 149 18.97 -52.59 -25.83
N GLU A 150 19.74 -52.54 -24.72
CA GLU A 150 20.98 -53.32 -24.60
C GLU A 150 20.78 -54.69 -23.96
N THR A 151 19.79 -54.86 -23.08
CA THR A 151 19.52 -56.16 -22.40
C THR A 151 18.41 -56.98 -23.05
N GLY A 152 17.69 -56.43 -24.03
CA GLY A 152 16.72 -57.17 -24.83
C GLY A 152 17.44 -58.09 -25.80
N ASN A 153 17.30 -59.40 -25.58
CA ASN A 153 17.71 -60.46 -26.51
C ASN A 153 17.39 -60.02 -27.96
N SER A 154 18.37 -60.13 -28.85
CA SER A 154 18.50 -59.48 -30.17
C SER A 154 17.33 -59.63 -31.16
N ASP A 155 16.24 -60.31 -30.81
CA ASP A 155 15.20 -60.73 -31.73
C ASP A 155 13.98 -59.79 -31.78
N TYR A 156 13.85 -58.81 -30.88
CA TYR A 156 12.67 -57.91 -30.83
C TYR A 156 12.90 -56.46 -31.31
N CYS A 157 14.14 -56.02 -31.51
CA CYS A 157 14.42 -54.68 -32.04
C CYS A 157 14.47 -54.63 -33.59
N ASP A 158 14.33 -55.75 -34.28
CA ASP A 158 14.35 -55.83 -35.76
C ASP A 158 12.97 -55.63 -36.42
N CYS A 159 11.98 -55.10 -35.69
CA CYS A 159 10.65 -54.81 -36.25
C CYS A 159 10.57 -53.52 -37.08
N GLN A 160 11.62 -52.69 -37.14
CA GLN A 160 11.61 -51.48 -37.99
C GLN A 160 12.24 -51.67 -39.38
N ALA A 161 13.03 -52.71 -39.61
CA ALA A 161 13.72 -52.87 -40.89
C ALA A 161 12.91 -53.68 -41.92
N LYS A 162 11.98 -54.53 -41.50
CA LYS A 162 11.22 -55.38 -42.43
C LYS A 162 9.80 -55.68 -41.92
N GLN A 163 8.81 -54.89 -42.34
CA GLN A 163 7.47 -55.47 -42.47
C GLN A 163 6.62 -54.79 -43.55
N LYS A 164 6.46 -55.53 -44.65
CA LYS A 164 5.48 -55.30 -45.71
C LYS A 164 4.15 -56.02 -45.43
N ASN A 165 3.84 -56.35 -44.18
CA ASN A 165 2.56 -56.97 -43.81
C ASN A 165 2.04 -56.40 -42.48
N PRO A 166 0.72 -56.18 -42.34
CA PRO A 166 0.12 -55.54 -41.18
C PRO A 166 -0.05 -56.53 -40.01
N CYS A 167 0.65 -56.28 -38.91
CA CYS A 167 0.30 -56.88 -37.61
C CYS A 167 -0.99 -56.22 -37.08
N HIS A 168 -2.11 -56.88 -37.34
CA HIS A 168 -3.32 -56.71 -36.54
C HIS A 168 -3.14 -57.50 -35.25
N GLU A 169 -2.89 -56.83 -34.12
CA GLU A 169 -3.20 -57.43 -32.83
C GLU A 169 -3.63 -56.39 -31.81
N HIS A 170 -4.79 -56.69 -31.22
CA HIS A 170 -5.58 -55.88 -30.31
C HIS A 170 -4.83 -55.59 -29.00
N LEU A 171 -4.29 -54.38 -28.86
CA LEU A 171 -3.96 -53.82 -27.55
C LEU A 171 -5.17 -53.02 -27.06
N SER A 172 -6.02 -53.72 -26.31
CA SER A 172 -7.11 -53.14 -25.50
C SER A 172 -6.52 -52.18 -24.47
N PHE A 173 -6.45 -50.90 -24.82
CA PHE A 173 -6.15 -49.80 -23.89
C PHE A 173 -7.33 -49.65 -22.91
N ARG A 174 -7.20 -50.29 -21.74
CA ARG A 174 -8.17 -50.19 -20.66
C ARG A 174 -8.00 -48.84 -19.98
N GLU A 175 -8.73 -47.83 -20.47
CA GLU A 175 -8.92 -46.56 -19.79
C GLU A 175 -9.43 -46.83 -18.37
N THR A 176 -8.61 -46.54 -17.37
CA THR A 176 -9.06 -46.47 -15.98
C THR A 176 -9.24 -45.02 -15.63
N THR A 177 -10.46 -44.55 -15.89
CA THR A 177 -10.99 -43.30 -15.36
C THR A 177 -11.10 -43.47 -13.84
N ILE A 178 -10.21 -42.83 -13.09
CA ILE A 178 -10.38 -42.62 -11.64
C ILE A 178 -10.80 -41.17 -11.45
N VAL A 179 -12.11 -40.94 -11.60
CA VAL A 179 -12.80 -39.77 -11.05
C VAL A 179 -13.49 -40.24 -9.79
N ARG A 180 -12.98 -39.82 -8.63
CA ARG A 180 -13.58 -39.76 -7.27
C ARG A 180 -12.41 -39.74 -6.29
N SER A 181 -12.33 -38.92 -5.24
CA SER A 181 -13.22 -37.94 -4.64
C SER A 181 -12.45 -37.40 -3.44
N PHE A 182 -12.09 -36.12 -3.41
CA PHE A 182 -11.67 -35.43 -2.18
C PHE A 182 -12.22 -34.01 -2.23
N ASN A 183 -13.55 -33.95 -2.13
CA ASN A 183 -14.26 -32.77 -1.69
C ASN A 183 -14.56 -33.02 -0.21
N TRP A 184 -14.48 -31.97 0.61
CA TRP A 184 -14.61 -31.90 2.08
C TRP A 184 -13.30 -31.69 2.84
N LEU A 185 -13.23 -30.53 3.50
CA LEU A 185 -12.17 -29.96 4.37
C LEU A 185 -11.06 -29.13 3.70
N ALA A 186 -11.43 -27.96 3.14
CA ALA A 186 -10.49 -26.83 3.01
C ALA A 186 -11.23 -25.47 3.00
N LEU A 187 -12.00 -25.21 4.06
CA LEU A 187 -12.43 -23.84 4.41
C LEU A 187 -11.62 -23.42 5.65
N ARG A 188 -10.87 -22.32 5.52
CA ARG A 188 -9.99 -21.64 6.50
C ARG A 188 -8.48 -21.92 6.39
N SER A 189 -7.87 -21.56 5.27
CA SER A 189 -6.70 -20.65 5.25
C SER A 189 -6.31 -20.35 3.79
N PRO A 190 -5.79 -19.17 3.46
CA PRO A 190 -5.28 -18.87 2.12
C PRO A 190 -3.99 -19.63 1.77
N VAL A 191 -3.39 -20.38 2.72
CA VAL A 191 -2.14 -21.12 2.52
C VAL A 191 -2.39 -22.57 2.06
N ALA A 192 -3.59 -23.11 2.29
CA ALA A 192 -3.95 -24.49 1.93
C ALA A 192 -4.19 -24.70 0.41
N SER A 193 -4.36 -23.62 -0.37
CA SER A 193 -4.67 -23.70 -1.81
C SER A 193 -3.49 -24.15 -2.67
N LEU A 194 -2.25 -24.02 -2.21
CA LEU A 194 -1.05 -24.45 -2.94
C LEU A 194 -0.68 -25.91 -2.63
N ALA A 195 -0.89 -26.36 -1.39
CA ALA A 195 -0.67 -27.76 -1.00
C ALA A 195 -1.64 -28.72 -1.74
N SER A 196 -2.90 -28.30 -1.96
CA SER A 196 -3.89 -29.12 -2.67
C SER A 196 -3.57 -29.32 -4.17
N GLN A 197 -2.80 -28.43 -4.81
CA GLN A 197 -2.40 -28.62 -6.21
C GLN A 197 -1.16 -29.51 -6.35
N LEU A 198 -0.25 -29.51 -5.37
CA LEU A 198 0.95 -30.35 -5.39
C LEU A 198 0.68 -31.82 -5.01
N THR A 199 -0.41 -32.10 -4.28
CA THR A 199 -0.74 -33.48 -3.86
C THR A 199 -1.46 -34.29 -4.97
N GLY A 200 -1.84 -33.65 -6.08
CA GLY A 200 -2.58 -34.28 -7.18
C GLY A 200 -1.72 -35.06 -8.20
N LEU A 201 -0.40 -35.12 -8.04
CA LEU A 201 0.52 -35.59 -9.09
C LEU A 201 1.52 -36.66 -8.65
N ILE A 202 1.19 -37.43 -7.60
CA ILE A 202 1.98 -38.60 -7.20
C ILE A 202 1.04 -39.80 -7.02
N HIS A 203 0.61 -40.38 -8.13
CA HIS A 203 0.04 -41.74 -8.14
C HIS A 203 1.01 -42.65 -8.91
N ILE A 204 2.11 -43.03 -8.25
CA ILE A 204 3.04 -44.04 -8.76
C ILE A 204 2.49 -45.41 -8.34
N ARG A 205 2.21 -46.22 -9.36
CA ARG A 205 1.75 -47.60 -9.26
C ARG A 205 2.82 -48.45 -8.55
N ASP A 206 2.35 -49.23 -7.60
CA ASP A 206 3.07 -50.21 -6.82
C ASP A 206 3.69 -51.30 -7.71
N THR A 207 5.02 -51.35 -7.74
CA THR A 207 5.77 -52.60 -7.90
C THR A 207 6.87 -52.60 -6.85
N ARG A 208 6.51 -53.07 -5.65
CA ARG A 208 7.32 -53.95 -4.78
C ARG A 208 8.83 -53.88 -5.00
N ASP A 209 9.50 -52.92 -4.34
CA ASP A 209 10.88 -53.04 -3.92
C ASP A 209 11.09 -52.29 -2.59
N ARG A 210 11.63 -53.01 -1.60
CA ARG A 210 11.85 -52.54 -0.20
C ARG A 210 12.80 -51.35 -0.07
N LEU A 211 13.42 -50.89 -1.15
CA LEU A 211 14.33 -49.74 -1.18
C LEU A 211 13.61 -48.37 -1.16
N SER A 212 12.28 -48.34 -1.35
CA SER A 212 11.49 -47.12 -1.53
C SER A 212 11.06 -46.42 -0.22
N GLU A 213 10.93 -47.16 0.89
CA GLU A 213 10.39 -46.60 2.15
C GLU A 213 11.40 -45.71 2.88
N GLU A 214 12.70 -46.03 2.88
CA GLU A 214 13.72 -45.15 3.47
C GLU A 214 13.87 -43.83 2.70
N LEU A 215 13.82 -43.87 1.37
CA LEU A 215 13.89 -42.66 0.54
C LEU A 215 12.65 -41.79 0.71
N ARG A 216 11.47 -42.40 0.90
CA ARG A 216 10.23 -41.66 1.22
C ARG A 216 10.29 -41.02 2.59
N ALA A 217 10.78 -41.72 3.61
CA ALA A 217 10.93 -41.17 4.95
C ALA A 217 11.95 -40.02 4.99
N GLN A 218 13.07 -40.16 4.28
CA GLN A 218 14.07 -39.09 4.17
C GLN A 218 13.54 -37.87 3.41
N LEU A 219 12.77 -38.06 2.33
CA LEU A 219 12.19 -36.95 1.58
C LEU A 219 11.12 -36.19 2.39
N ILE A 220 10.33 -36.91 3.19
CA ILE A 220 9.31 -36.31 4.08
C ILE A 220 9.99 -35.53 5.21
N MET A 221 11.06 -36.05 5.83
CA MET A 221 11.80 -35.31 6.86
C MET A 221 12.43 -34.02 6.32
N VAL A 222 13.06 -34.06 5.13
CA VAL A 222 13.66 -32.87 4.52
C VAL A 222 12.61 -31.81 4.21
N LEU A 223 11.41 -32.22 3.77
CA LEU A 223 10.31 -31.28 3.55
C LEU A 223 9.80 -30.68 4.86
N VAL A 224 9.68 -31.47 5.94
CA VAL A 224 9.22 -30.95 7.24
C VAL A 224 10.22 -29.95 7.82
N ASP A 225 11.53 -30.25 7.79
CA ASP A 225 12.56 -29.35 8.34
C ASP A 225 12.63 -28.00 7.60
N VAL A 226 12.49 -28.01 6.28
CA VAL A 226 12.46 -26.78 5.47
C VAL A 226 11.27 -25.91 5.86
N PHE A 227 10.09 -26.50 6.10
CA PHE A 227 8.89 -25.75 6.48
C PHE A 227 8.87 -25.30 7.95
N THR A 228 9.59 -25.96 8.86
CA THR A 228 9.64 -25.56 10.27
C THR A 228 10.73 -24.55 10.61
N SER A 229 11.71 -24.33 9.73
CA SER A 229 12.83 -23.39 9.99
C SER A 229 12.50 -21.90 9.71
N GLU A 230 11.34 -21.60 9.13
CA GLU A 230 10.89 -20.25 8.77
C GLU A 230 9.78 -19.67 9.67
N VAL A 231 9.55 -20.26 10.86
CA VAL A 231 8.72 -19.69 11.94
C VAL A 231 9.60 -19.29 13.11
#